data_AF-A0A1I0L2D3-F1
#
_entry.id   AF-A0A1I0L2D3-F1
#
_cell.length_a   1.000
_cell.length_b   1.000
_cell.length_c   1.000
_cell.angle_alpha   90.00
_cell.angle_beta   90.00
_cell.angle_gamma   90.00
#
_symmetry.space_group_name_H-M   'P 1'
#
loop_
_entity.id
_entity.type
_entity.pdbx_description
1 polymer ?
#
loop_
_entity_poly.entity_id
_entity_poly.type
_entity_poly.pdbx_seq_one_letter_code
_entity_poly.pdbx_strand_id
1 'polypeptide(L)'
;MMAKAARAAAAWRTYREVTKPGSPALMTRVRAIPRMVRAVMRGEYGGMGKGRLGLMALGVVYIISPIDVIPDFLTLIGVADDFGVFLWLATALLGESGRYVEHERRIILGQVEGEA
;
A
#
# COMPACT_ATOMS: atom_id res chain seq x y z
N MET A 1 13.62 -18.60 13.47
CA MET A 1 13.97 -17.17 13.68
C MET A 1 14.30 -16.40 12.39
N MET A 2 14.83 -17.03 11.33
CA MET A 2 15.27 -16.34 10.09
C MET A 2 14.16 -15.63 9.27
N ALA A 3 12.93 -16.14 9.28
CA ALA A 3 11.83 -15.57 8.48
C ALA A 3 11.35 -14.18 8.95
N LYS A 4 11.50 -13.86 10.25
CA LYS A 4 11.13 -12.55 10.82
C LYS A 4 12.15 -11.48 10.44
N ALA A 5 13.44 -11.82 10.48
CA ALA A 5 14.54 -10.93 10.08
C ALA A 5 14.48 -10.59 8.57
N ALA A 6 14.16 -11.56 7.72
CA ALA A 6 14.01 -11.34 6.28
C ALA A 6 12.85 -10.36 5.95
N ARG A 7 11.73 -10.46 6.67
CA ARG A 7 10.59 -9.54 6.52
C ARG A 7 10.89 -8.13 7.03
N ALA A 8 11.62 -8.00 8.13
CA ALA A 8 12.09 -6.71 8.65
C ALA A 8 13.06 -6.02 7.66
N ALA A 9 13.97 -6.80 7.05
CA ALA A 9 14.90 -6.28 6.03
C ALA A 9 14.20 -5.86 4.73
N ALA A 10 13.09 -6.52 4.36
CA ALA A 10 12.27 -6.13 3.21
C ALA A 10 11.47 -4.83 3.48
N ALA A 11 10.98 -4.67 4.70
CA ALA A 11 10.32 -3.44 5.15
C ALA A 11 11.29 -2.25 5.21
N TRP A 12 12.52 -2.46 5.72
CA TRP A 12 13.55 -1.42 5.82
C TRP A 12 14.05 -0.96 4.43
N ARG A 13 14.18 -1.88 3.47
CA ARG A 13 14.52 -1.55 2.08
C ARG A 13 13.43 -0.73 1.39
N THR A 14 12.18 -1.13 1.59
CA THR A 14 11.01 -0.37 1.09
C THR A 14 10.99 1.04 1.66
N TYR A 15 11.18 1.20 2.97
CA TYR A 15 11.17 2.50 3.63
C TYR A 15 12.27 3.43 3.09
N ARG A 16 13.49 2.92 2.91
CA ARG A 16 14.63 3.72 2.43
C ARG A 16 14.51 4.14 0.96
N GLU A 17 13.76 3.40 0.14
CA GLU A 17 13.45 3.78 -1.24
C GLU A 17 12.36 4.87 -1.32
N VAL A 18 11.38 4.85 -0.41
CA VAL A 18 10.26 5.80 -0.40
C VAL A 18 10.69 7.21 0.06
N THR A 19 11.80 7.32 0.78
CA THR A 19 12.33 8.58 1.33
C THR A 19 13.44 9.22 0.49
N LYS A 20 13.73 8.69 -0.71
CA LYS A 20 14.74 9.29 -1.60
C LYS A 20 14.27 10.65 -2.17
N PRO A 21 15.15 11.65 -2.28
CA PRO A 21 14.89 12.87 -3.03
C PRO A 21 14.48 12.52 -4.47
N GLY A 22 13.42 13.14 -5.00
CA GLY A 22 12.82 12.79 -6.31
C GLY A 22 11.56 11.92 -6.24
N SER A 23 11.13 11.54 -5.02
CA SER A 23 9.91 10.79 -4.76
C SER A 23 8.64 11.50 -5.26
N PRO A 24 7.64 10.77 -5.80
CA PRO A 24 6.38 11.35 -6.25
C PRO A 24 5.68 12.14 -5.14
N ALA A 25 5.13 13.31 -5.49
CA ALA A 25 4.35 14.13 -4.58
C ALA A 25 3.15 13.36 -3.99
N LEU A 26 2.75 13.73 -2.77
CA LEU A 26 1.68 13.04 -2.03
C LEU A 26 0.37 12.93 -2.83
N MET A 27 -0.06 14.01 -3.48
CA MET A 27 -1.28 14.01 -4.30
C MET A 27 -1.18 13.05 -5.51
N THR A 28 0.00 12.97 -6.12
CA THR A 28 0.27 12.04 -7.24
C THR A 28 0.09 10.59 -6.81
N ARG A 29 0.56 10.27 -5.60
CA ARG A 29 0.41 8.95 -4.98
C ARG A 29 -1.05 8.60 -4.75
N VAL A 30 -1.82 9.51 -4.12
CA VAL A 30 -3.25 9.29 -3.85
C VAL A 30 -4.03 9.07 -5.14
N ARG A 31 -3.80 9.90 -6.17
CA ARG A 31 -4.46 9.75 -7.48
C ARG A 31 -4.06 8.48 -8.24
N ALA A 32 -2.92 7.86 -7.89
CA ALA A 32 -2.48 6.62 -8.50
C ALA A 32 -3.17 5.38 -7.92
N ILE A 33 -3.76 5.47 -6.72
CA ILE A 33 -4.37 4.32 -6.03
C ILE A 33 -5.39 3.57 -6.90
N PRO A 34 -6.39 4.22 -7.55
CA PRO A 34 -7.38 3.49 -8.35
C PRO A 34 -6.76 2.77 -9.56
N ARG A 35 -5.75 3.38 -10.19
CA ARG A 35 -5.06 2.81 -11.35
C ARG A 35 -4.20 1.61 -10.95
N MET A 36 -3.49 1.73 -9.83
CA MET A 36 -2.71 0.64 -9.22
C MET A 36 -3.59 -0.57 -8.89
N VAL A 37 -4.76 -0.35 -8.26
CA VAL A 37 -5.73 -1.40 -7.95
C VAL A 37 -6.13 -2.15 -9.22
N ARG A 38 -6.47 -1.42 -10.29
CA ARG A 38 -6.84 -2.01 -11.59
C ARG A 38 -5.71 -2.84 -12.20
N ALA A 39 -4.48 -2.33 -12.17
CA ALA A 39 -3.30 -3.01 -12.71
C ALA A 39 -2.98 -4.31 -11.95
N VAL A 40 -3.11 -4.32 -10.62
CA VAL A 40 -2.95 -5.55 -9.80
C VAL A 40 -4.03 -6.58 -10.13
N MET A 41 -5.29 -6.14 -10.26
CA MET A 41 -6.39 -7.05 -10.60
C MET A 41 -6.19 -7.71 -11.97
N ARG A 42 -5.68 -6.93 -12.94
CA ARG A 42 -5.34 -7.39 -14.29
C ARG A 42 -4.05 -8.21 -14.38
N GLY A 43 -3.22 -8.19 -13.35
CA GLY A 43 -1.90 -8.85 -13.35
C GLY A 43 -0.83 -8.08 -14.12
N GLU A 44 -1.11 -6.83 -14.51
CA GLU A 44 -0.18 -5.93 -15.21
C GLU A 44 0.88 -5.35 -14.25
N TYR A 45 0.61 -5.35 -12.94
CA TYR A 45 1.55 -4.92 -11.91
C TYR A 45 2.01 -6.08 -11.02
N GLY A 46 3.23 -6.57 -11.24
CA GLY A 46 3.85 -7.64 -10.45
C GLY A 46 4.42 -7.20 -9.10
N GLY A 47 4.47 -5.90 -8.80
CA GLY A 47 5.01 -5.36 -7.54
C GLY A 47 4.14 -5.65 -6.32
N MET A 48 2.86 -5.96 -6.52
CA MET A 48 1.90 -6.32 -5.47
C MET A 48 1.05 -7.52 -5.91
N GLY A 49 1.04 -8.58 -5.11
CA GLY A 49 0.16 -9.73 -5.33
C GLY A 49 -1.30 -9.43 -4.95
N LYS A 50 -2.26 -10.08 -5.64
CA LYS A 50 -3.71 -9.94 -5.44
C LYS A 50 -4.14 -10.21 -3.98
N GLY A 51 -3.51 -11.16 -3.29
CA GLY A 51 -3.80 -11.44 -1.88
C GLY A 51 -3.41 -10.28 -0.95
N ARG A 52 -2.32 -9.56 -1.25
CA ARG A 52 -1.91 -8.38 -0.48
C ARG A 52 -2.85 -7.20 -0.71
N LEU A 53 -3.33 -7.03 -1.94
CA LEU A 53 -4.39 -6.06 -2.25
C LEU A 53 -5.69 -6.39 -1.50
N GLY A 54 -6.08 -7.66 -1.46
CA GLY A 54 -7.25 -8.12 -0.70
C GLY A 54 -7.16 -7.81 0.80
N LEU A 55 -6.00 -8.02 1.42
CA LEU A 55 -5.77 -7.65 2.82
C LEU A 55 -5.88 -6.14 3.07
N MET A 56 -5.39 -5.31 2.15
CA MET A 56 -5.54 -3.85 2.24
C MET A 56 -7.01 -3.43 2.09
N ALA A 57 -7.73 -4.03 1.13
CA ALA A 57 -9.16 -3.79 0.94
C ALA A 57 -9.97 -4.19 2.18
N LEU A 58 -9.65 -5.32 2.81
CA LEU A 58 -10.25 -5.74 4.08
C LEU A 58 -10.03 -4.69 5.19
N GLY A 59 -8.82 -4.12 5.29
CA GLY A 59 -8.53 -3.02 6.22
C GLY A 59 -9.33 -1.75 5.93
N VAL A 60 -9.56 -1.41 4.65
CA VAL A 60 -10.43 -0.28 4.26
C VAL A 60 -11.89 -0.57 4.63
N VAL A 61 -12.38 -1.78 4.35
CA VAL A 61 -13.75 -2.21 4.70
C VAL A 61 -13.97 -2.15 6.21
N TYR A 62 -12.99 -2.57 7.01
CA TYR A 62 -13.02 -2.46 8.48
C TYR A 62 -13.18 -1.00 8.93
N ILE A 63 -12.45 -0.06 8.31
CA ILE A 63 -12.57 1.38 8.61
C ILE A 63 -13.94 1.95 8.21
N ILE A 64 -14.50 1.49 7.09
CA ILE A 64 -15.75 2.03 6.54
C ILE A 64 -16.99 1.44 7.24
N SER A 65 -16.95 0.18 7.68
CA SER A 65 -18.05 -0.49 8.35
C SER A 65 -17.69 -0.97 9.76
N PRO A 66 -17.48 -0.05 10.72
CA PRO A 66 -17.26 -0.40 12.11
C PRO A 66 -18.56 -0.81 12.85
N ILE A 67 -19.73 -0.65 12.22
CA ILE A 67 -21.05 -0.68 12.91
C ILE A 67 -21.45 -2.07 13.42
N ASP A 68 -20.97 -3.16 12.82
CA ASP A 68 -21.48 -4.51 13.14
C ASP A 68 -20.73 -5.22 14.30
N VAL A 69 -19.61 -4.66 14.78
CA VAL A 69 -18.81 -5.23 15.90
C VAL A 69 -18.84 -4.33 17.15
N ILE A 70 -19.17 -3.05 16.96
CA ILE A 70 -19.34 -2.07 18.05
C ILE A 70 -20.36 -2.51 19.12
N PRO A 71 -21.52 -3.15 18.81
CA PRO A 71 -22.51 -3.46 19.84
C PRO A 71 -22.01 -4.47 20.88
N ASP A 72 -21.24 -5.49 20.47
CA ASP A 72 -20.81 -6.59 21.34
C ASP A 72 -19.44 -6.34 22.00
N PHE A 73 -18.62 -5.42 21.46
CA PHE A 73 -17.26 -5.16 21.93
C PHE A 73 -17.12 -3.93 22.85
N LEU A 74 -18.04 -2.95 22.74
CA LEU A 74 -18.08 -1.78 23.63
C LEU A 74 -18.31 -2.14 25.10
N THR A 75 -18.81 -3.33 25.38
CA THR A 75 -18.97 -3.83 26.74
C THR A 75 -17.66 -4.32 27.39
N LEU A 76 -16.52 -4.41 26.68
CA LEU A 76 -15.31 -5.04 27.25
C LEU A 76 -13.99 -4.22 27.27
N ILE A 77 -13.39 -3.69 26.18
CA ILE A 77 -11.99 -3.19 26.25
C ILE A 77 -11.62 -2.08 25.23
N GLY A 78 -11.18 -0.90 25.72
CA GLY A 78 -9.92 -0.20 25.34
C GLY A 78 -9.73 0.43 23.93
N VAL A 79 -9.78 1.76 23.88
CA VAL A 79 -9.68 2.71 22.72
C VAL A 79 -8.39 2.66 21.86
N ALA A 80 -7.43 1.76 22.10
CA ALA A 80 -6.07 1.88 21.53
C ALA A 80 -5.79 1.13 20.21
N ASP A 81 -6.64 0.17 19.79
CA ASP A 81 -6.31 -0.76 18.68
C ASP A 81 -6.60 -0.18 17.27
N ASP A 82 -7.69 0.57 17.10
CA ASP A 82 -8.18 1.01 15.76
C ASP A 82 -7.31 2.09 15.09
N PHE A 83 -6.72 2.99 15.86
CA PHE A 83 -5.88 4.08 15.31
C PHE A 83 -4.55 3.54 14.76
N GLY A 84 -4.01 2.48 15.37
CA GLY A 84 -2.81 1.81 14.89
C GLY A 84 -3.01 1.15 13.52
N VAL A 85 -4.16 0.47 13.34
CA VAL A 85 -4.53 -0.16 12.07
C VAL A 85 -4.73 0.87 10.96
N PHE A 86 -5.43 1.98 11.27
CA PHE A 86 -5.61 3.09 10.33
C PHE A 86 -4.26 3.67 9.87
N LEU A 87 -3.36 3.99 10.81
CA LEU A 87 -2.07 4.59 10.50
C LEU A 87 -1.17 3.61 9.71
N TRP A 88 -1.21 2.33 10.07
CA TRP A 88 -0.52 1.27 9.32
C TRP A 88 -1.02 1.18 7.88
N LEU A 89 -2.34 1.18 7.66
CA LEU A 89 -2.93 1.10 6.34
C LEU A 89 -2.60 2.33 5.49
N ALA A 90 -2.72 3.53 6.08
CA ALA A 90 -2.41 4.79 5.41
C ALA A 90 -0.94 4.83 4.96
N THR A 91 0.00 4.48 5.84
CA THR A 91 1.43 4.46 5.50
C THR A 91 1.77 3.40 4.45
N ALA A 92 1.15 2.21 4.53
CA ALA A 92 1.35 1.14 3.55
C ALA A 92 0.83 1.52 2.15
N LEU A 93 -0.34 2.16 2.06
CA LEU A 93 -0.92 2.62 0.80
C LEU A 93 -0.11 3.75 0.16
N LEU A 94 0.35 4.72 0.96
CA LEU A 94 1.22 5.81 0.49
C LEU A 94 2.58 5.30 -0.02
N GLY A 95 3.14 4.29 0.65
CA GLY A 95 4.38 3.64 0.23
C GLY A 95 4.24 2.92 -1.11
N GLU A 96 3.21 2.08 -1.26
CA GLU A 96 2.98 1.32 -2.50
C GLU A 96 2.66 2.22 -3.69
N SER A 97 1.78 3.20 -3.51
CA SER A 97 1.42 4.13 -4.58
C SER A 97 2.63 4.92 -5.12
N GLY A 98 3.62 5.21 -4.28
CA GLY A 98 4.89 5.78 -4.73
C GLY A 98 5.69 4.85 -5.64
N ARG A 99 5.78 3.56 -5.28
CA ARG A 99 6.44 2.55 -6.12
C ARG A 99 5.75 2.36 -7.46
N TYR A 100 4.42 2.38 -7.45
CA TYR A 100 3.64 2.24 -8.68
C TYR A 100 3.90 3.41 -9.64
N VAL A 101 3.98 4.65 -9.15
CA VAL A 101 4.30 5.81 -10.00
C VAL A 101 5.71 5.70 -10.62
N GLU A 102 6.68 5.18 -9.87
CA GLU A 102 8.03 4.95 -10.39
C GLU A 102 8.05 3.87 -11.48
N HIS A 103 7.25 2.83 -11.30
CA HIS A 103 7.06 1.80 -12.30
C HIS A 103 6.42 2.34 -13.59
N GLU A 104 5.38 3.19 -13.48
CA GLU A 104 4.78 3.86 -14.66
C GLU A 104 5.81 4.73 -15.40
N ARG A 105 6.62 5.50 -14.66
CA ARG A 105 7.69 6.31 -15.26
C ARG A 105 8.69 5.45 -16.01
N ARG A 106 9.09 4.30 -15.47
CA ARG A 106 10.02 3.37 -16.14
C ARG A 106 9.43 2.79 -17.43
N ILE A 107 8.15 2.42 -17.44
CA ILE A 107 7.48 1.93 -18.66
C ILE A 107 7.49 3.03 -19.73
N ILE A 108 7.14 4.26 -19.36
CA ILE A 108 7.11 5.40 -20.31
C ILE A 108 8.52 5.67 -20.87
N LEU A 109 9.54 5.72 -20.02
CA LEU A 109 10.92 5.94 -20.47
C LEU A 109 11.45 4.79 -21.34
N GLY A 110 11.16 3.54 -20.97
CA GLY A 110 11.55 2.37 -21.77
C GLY A 110 10.81 2.29 -23.12
N GLN A 111 9.62 2.87 -23.23
CA GLN A 111 8.89 2.96 -24.50
C GLN A 111 9.50 4.04 -25.42
N VAL A 112 9.99 5.15 -24.86
CA VAL A 112 10.66 6.22 -25.62
C VAL A 112 12.03 5.78 -26.15
N GLU A 113 12.80 5.01 -25.38
CA GLU A 113 14.10 4.47 -25.84
C GLU A 113 13.95 3.33 -26.87
N GLY A 114 12.79 2.66 -26.91
CA GLY A 114 12.50 1.61 -27.89
C GLY A 114 11.99 2.12 -29.25
N GLU A 115 11.59 3.40 -29.32
CA GLU A 115 11.13 4.07 -30.55
C GLU A 115 12.19 5.03 -31.16
N ALA A 116 13.40 5.09 -30.59
CA ALA A 116 14.51 5.95 -31.02
C ALA A 116 15.57 5.21 -31.85
#